data_AF-A0A3C1YGH2-F1
#
_entry.id   AF-A0A3C1YGH2-F1
#
_cell.length_a   1.000
_cell.length_b   1.000
_cell.length_c   1.000
_cell.angle_alpha   90.00
_cell.angle_beta   90.00
_cell.angle_gamma   90.00
#
_symmetry.space_group_name_H-M   'P 1'
#
loop_
_entity.id
_entity.type
_entity.pdbx_description
1 polymer ?
#
loop_
_entity_poly.entity_id
_entity_poly.type
_entity_poly.pdbx_seq_one_letter_code
_entity_poly.pdbx_strand_id
1 'polypeptide(L)'
;LLAGKGENKYYDLFRERIIFPIMDNQGETLGFGGRLLKAGEPRYLNTPETLLFHKGSLLYGLPQALPAIRRKKEALLVEGYLDVLLLHQHGFAHCVAPLGTALTVRHVSLLRGRLEKIILAFDGDTGGEDAALRSLDILEKEGTRVAVALLPTGKDPADILTV
;
A
#
# COMPACT_ATOMS: atom_id res chain seq x y z
N LEU A 1 -18.05 -3.96 7.03
CA LEU A 1 -17.64 -5.13 7.85
C LEU A 1 -18.47 -6.37 7.55
N LEU A 2 -19.77 -6.24 7.27
CA LEU A 2 -20.60 -7.39 6.90
C LEU A 2 -20.56 -7.67 5.39
N ALA A 3 -20.54 -8.95 5.02
CA ALA A 3 -20.71 -9.43 3.65
C ALA A 3 -22.01 -10.24 3.53
N GLY A 4 -22.71 -10.09 2.41
CA GLY A 4 -23.98 -10.78 2.14
C GLY A 4 -23.78 -12.23 1.68
N LYS A 5 -24.70 -13.12 2.04
CA LYS A 5 -24.78 -14.51 1.57
C LYS A 5 -26.24 -14.91 1.32
N GLY A 6 -26.75 -14.71 0.11
CA GLY A 6 -28.16 -14.95 -0.24
C GLY A 6 -29.10 -13.89 0.35
N GLU A 7 -30.41 -14.16 0.34
CA GLU A 7 -31.41 -13.21 0.86
C GLU A 7 -31.30 -13.07 2.39
N ASN A 8 -30.99 -11.85 2.85
CA ASN A 8 -31.01 -11.42 4.25
C ASN A 8 -30.04 -12.12 5.24
N LYS A 9 -28.99 -12.81 4.77
CA LYS A 9 -27.93 -13.32 5.65
C LYS A 9 -26.65 -12.52 5.48
N TYR A 10 -26.13 -12.04 6.59
CA TYR A 10 -24.86 -11.32 6.68
C TYR A 10 -23.89 -12.07 7.57
N TYR A 11 -22.60 -11.97 7.27
CA TYR A 11 -21.53 -12.47 8.13
C TYR A 11 -20.42 -11.44 8.21
N ASP A 12 -19.66 -11.45 9.29
CA ASP A 12 -18.48 -10.61 9.41
C ASP A 12 -17.39 -11.08 8.43
N LEU A 13 -17.00 -10.18 7.54
CA LEU A 13 -16.02 -10.40 6.49
C LEU A 13 -14.62 -10.59 7.09
N PHE A 14 -14.32 -9.93 8.21
CA PHE A 14 -12.98 -9.85 8.77
C PHE A 14 -12.78 -10.70 10.03
N ARG A 15 -13.57 -11.77 10.20
CA ARG A 15 -13.44 -12.67 11.34
C ARG A 15 -12.02 -13.22 11.49
N GLU A 16 -11.55 -13.24 12.75
CA GLU A 16 -10.22 -13.72 13.14
C GLU A 16 -9.05 -12.98 12.46
N ARG A 17 -9.24 -11.71 12.09
CA ARG A 17 -8.21 -10.88 11.46
C ARG A 17 -7.82 -9.69 12.33
N ILE A 18 -6.54 -9.34 12.31
CA ILE A 18 -6.07 -8.01 12.71
C ILE A 18 -6.54 -7.02 11.65
N ILE A 19 -7.18 -5.93 12.07
CA ILE A 19 -7.79 -4.94 11.19
C ILE A 19 -6.89 -3.73 11.02
N PHE A 20 -6.71 -3.31 9.78
CA PHE A 20 -5.95 -2.14 9.36
C PHE A 20 -6.90 -1.15 8.67
N PRO A 21 -7.23 -0.01 9.29
CA PRO A 21 -8.05 1.01 8.66
C PRO A 21 -7.37 1.56 7.40
N ILE A 22 -8.15 1.73 6.33
CA ILE A 22 -7.69 2.31 5.07
C ILE A 22 -8.41 3.65 4.90
N MET A 23 -7.63 4.71 4.78
CA MET A 23 -8.12 6.08 4.78
C MET A 23 -8.06 6.72 3.40
N ASP A 24 -8.94 7.68 3.16
CA ASP A 24 -8.83 8.65 2.07
C ASP A 24 -7.71 9.66 2.34
N ASN A 25 -7.50 10.63 1.44
CA ASN A 25 -6.46 11.66 1.60
C ASN A 25 -6.70 12.64 2.77
N GLN A 26 -7.91 12.71 3.30
CA GLN A 26 -8.31 13.57 4.41
C GLN A 26 -8.18 12.85 5.76
N GLY A 27 -7.97 11.54 5.75
CA GLY A 27 -7.88 10.71 6.95
C GLY A 27 -9.18 9.99 7.29
N GLU A 28 -10.21 10.11 6.45
CA GLU A 28 -11.50 9.43 6.66
C GLU A 28 -11.39 7.96 6.29
N THR A 29 -11.87 7.07 7.16
CA THR A 29 -11.78 5.62 6.92
C THR A 29 -12.82 5.18 5.89
N LEU A 30 -12.35 4.68 4.74
CA LEU A 30 -13.20 4.21 3.63
C LEU A 30 -13.34 2.69 3.61
N GLY A 31 -12.41 1.98 4.24
CA GLY A 31 -12.40 0.51 4.26
C GLY A 31 -11.35 -0.04 5.20
N PHE A 32 -11.13 -1.34 5.11
CA PHE A 32 -10.26 -2.08 6.01
C PHE A 32 -9.46 -3.12 5.24
N GLY A 33 -8.20 -3.28 5.62
CA GLY A 33 -7.40 -4.47 5.38
C GLY A 33 -7.48 -5.39 6.60
N GLY A 34 -7.30 -6.69 6.39
CA GLY A 34 -7.39 -7.70 7.43
C GLY A 34 -6.37 -8.81 7.25
N ARG A 35 -5.47 -8.99 8.20
CA ARG A 35 -4.51 -10.11 8.24
C ARG A 35 -5.04 -11.24 9.12
N LEU A 36 -5.15 -12.45 8.58
CA LEU A 36 -5.57 -13.62 9.34
C LEU A 36 -4.59 -13.94 10.47
N LEU A 37 -5.13 -14.17 11.68
CA LEU A 37 -4.34 -14.50 12.87
C LEU A 37 -3.86 -15.96 12.86
N LYS A 38 -4.65 -16.86 12.28
CA LYS A 38 -4.38 -18.30 12.22
C LYS A 38 -3.95 -18.70 10.80
N ALA A 39 -3.44 -19.92 10.66
CA ALA A 39 -3.18 -20.49 9.35
C ALA A 39 -4.49 -20.62 8.54
N GLY A 40 -4.44 -20.24 7.27
CA GLY A 40 -5.59 -20.27 6.37
C GLY A 40 -5.48 -19.21 5.28
N GLU A 41 -6.42 -19.25 4.32
CA GLU A 41 -6.44 -18.34 3.18
C GLU A 41 -7.77 -17.59 3.05
N PRO A 42 -7.76 -16.34 2.52
CA PRO A 42 -6.56 -15.60 2.13
C PRO A 42 -5.83 -15.03 3.36
N ARG A 43 -4.48 -15.04 3.37
CA ARG A 43 -3.69 -14.42 4.46
C ARG A 43 -4.05 -12.95 4.69
N TYR A 44 -4.29 -12.22 3.59
CA TYR A 44 -4.74 -10.83 3.61
C TYR A 44 -6.07 -10.67 2.87
N LEU A 45 -6.97 -9.88 3.45
CA LEU A 45 -8.27 -9.56 2.88
C LEU A 45 -8.48 -8.06 2.96
N ASN A 46 -8.85 -7.42 1.85
CA ASN A 46 -9.24 -6.02 1.84
C ASN A 46 -10.76 -5.91 1.65
N THR A 47 -11.34 -4.78 2.07
CA THR A 47 -12.70 -4.40 1.67
C THR A 47 -12.85 -4.59 0.15
N PRO A 48 -13.93 -5.22 -0.34
CA PRO A 48 -14.23 -5.29 -1.76
C PRO A 48 -14.39 -3.88 -2.36
N GLU A 49 -14.35 -3.78 -3.68
CA GLU A 49 -14.67 -2.52 -4.35
C GLU A 49 -16.08 -2.04 -3.95
N THR A 50 -16.21 -0.77 -3.60
CA THR A 50 -17.49 -0.12 -3.29
C THR A 50 -17.53 1.28 -3.91
N LEU A 51 -18.66 1.96 -3.87
CA LEU A 51 -18.77 3.37 -4.30
C LEU A 51 -17.80 4.32 -3.57
N LEU A 52 -17.37 3.95 -2.36
CA LEU A 52 -16.46 4.75 -1.53
C LEU A 52 -15.05 4.17 -1.48
N PHE A 53 -14.84 2.93 -1.88
CA PHE A 53 -13.57 2.22 -1.70
C PHE A 53 -13.10 1.65 -3.02
N HIS A 54 -12.05 2.26 -3.56
CA HIS A 54 -11.42 1.86 -4.80
C HIS A 54 -9.94 1.61 -4.60
N LYS A 55 -9.51 0.35 -4.65
CA LYS A 55 -8.12 -0.03 -4.35
C LYS A 55 -7.14 0.66 -5.26
N GLY A 56 -7.49 0.79 -6.55
CA GLY A 56 -6.67 1.41 -7.57
C GLY A 56 -6.61 2.94 -7.52
N SER A 57 -7.20 3.58 -6.51
CA SER A 57 -7.12 5.03 -6.30
C SER A 57 -6.86 5.41 -4.84
N LEU A 58 -6.35 4.47 -4.04
CA LEU A 58 -6.04 4.68 -2.63
C LEU A 58 -4.63 4.16 -2.35
N LEU A 59 -3.88 4.94 -1.56
CA LEU A 59 -2.57 4.54 -1.06
C LEU A 59 -2.66 4.42 0.45
N TYR A 60 -2.31 3.25 0.98
CA TYR A 60 -2.24 3.03 2.42
C TYR A 60 -1.19 3.94 3.05
N GLY A 61 -1.52 4.52 4.20
CA GLY A 61 -0.64 5.41 4.97
C GLY A 61 -0.49 6.82 4.38
N LEU A 62 -1.19 7.16 3.30
CA LEU A 62 -1.00 8.44 2.61
C LEU A 62 -1.26 9.67 3.49
N PRO A 63 -2.36 9.79 4.25
CA PRO A 63 -2.57 10.96 5.13
C PRO A 63 -1.43 11.18 6.11
N GLN A 64 -0.94 10.09 6.71
CA GLN A 64 0.17 10.09 7.65
C GLN A 64 1.49 10.45 6.95
N ALA A 65 1.67 9.99 5.71
CA ALA A 65 2.90 10.20 4.95
C ALA A 65 3.01 11.59 4.31
N LEU A 66 1.89 12.23 4.00
CA LEU A 66 1.83 13.50 3.27
C LEU A 66 2.74 14.62 3.83
N PRO A 67 2.81 14.87 5.16
CA PRO A 67 3.73 15.87 5.70
C PRO A 67 5.21 15.55 5.42
N ALA A 68 5.61 14.27 5.56
CA ALA A 68 6.98 13.85 5.31
C ALA A 68 7.32 13.86 3.82
N ILE A 69 6.39 13.41 2.96
CA ILE A 69 6.52 13.45 1.50
C ILE A 69 6.77 14.88 1.03
N ARG A 70 5.95 15.84 1.49
CA ARG A 70 6.10 17.27 1.09
C ARG A 70 7.43 17.87 1.53
N ARG A 71 7.89 17.52 2.74
CA ARG A 71 9.16 18.02 3.29
C ARG A 71 10.37 17.43 2.56
N LYS A 72 10.34 16.13 2.26
CA LYS A 72 11.44 15.42 1.58
C LYS A 72 11.41 15.57 0.06
N LYS A 73 10.25 15.95 -0.51
CA LYS A 73 9.96 15.89 -1.95
C LYS A 73 10.13 14.48 -2.53
N GLU A 74 9.90 13.48 -1.70
CA GLU A 74 10.13 12.07 -2.01
C GLU A 74 9.08 11.19 -1.32
N ALA A 75 8.62 10.14 -2.01
CA ALA A 75 7.84 9.06 -1.40
C ALA A 75 8.57 7.72 -1.56
N LEU A 76 8.43 6.85 -0.56
CA LEU A 76 8.88 5.46 -0.60
C LEU A 76 7.66 4.57 -0.87
N LEU A 77 7.62 3.90 -2.02
CA LEU A 77 6.52 3.01 -2.39
C LEU A 77 6.92 1.56 -2.12
N VAL A 78 6.12 0.87 -1.32
CA VAL A 78 6.27 -0.55 -0.95
C VAL A 78 5.01 -1.33 -1.33
N GLU A 79 5.03 -2.65 -1.19
CA GLU A 79 3.92 -3.52 -1.65
C GLU A 79 2.79 -3.65 -0.62
N GLY A 80 3.13 -3.74 0.67
CA GLY A 80 2.19 -4.04 1.74
C GLY A 80 2.01 -2.94 2.77
N TYR A 81 0.84 -2.90 3.41
CA TYR A 81 0.61 -1.99 4.52
C TYR A 81 1.42 -2.33 5.78
N LEU A 82 1.86 -3.59 5.95
CA LEU A 82 2.75 -3.93 7.07
C LEU A 82 4.12 -3.28 6.90
N ASP A 83 4.65 -3.27 5.67
CA ASP A 83 5.91 -2.60 5.34
C ASP A 83 5.78 -1.11 5.67
N VAL A 84 4.68 -0.47 5.25
CA VAL A 84 4.39 0.94 5.59
C VAL A 84 4.45 1.16 7.10
N LEU A 85 3.77 0.32 7.89
CA LEU A 85 3.72 0.46 9.34
C LEU A 85 5.11 0.32 9.98
N LEU A 86 5.86 -0.72 9.60
CA LEU A 86 7.19 -0.96 10.15
C LEU A 86 8.19 0.13 9.70
N LEU A 87 8.15 0.55 8.44
CA LEU A 87 8.95 1.66 7.93
C LEU A 87 8.65 2.97 8.66
N HIS A 88 7.38 3.27 8.91
CA HIS A 88 6.99 4.46 9.67
C HIS A 88 7.54 4.40 11.10
N GLN A 89 7.47 3.24 11.77
CA GLN A 89 8.05 3.03 13.09
C GLN A 89 9.57 3.25 13.12
N HIS A 90 10.27 2.97 12.02
CA HIS A 90 11.71 3.19 11.88
C HIS A 90 12.07 4.55 11.25
N GLY A 91 11.14 5.50 11.20
CA GLY A 91 11.40 6.88 10.78
C GLY A 91 11.27 7.13 9.27
N PHE A 92 10.91 6.12 8.47
CA PHE A 92 10.57 6.27 7.05
C PHE A 92 9.11 6.73 6.86
N ALA A 93 8.72 7.81 7.55
CA ALA A 93 7.36 8.34 7.59
C ALA A 93 6.82 8.88 6.24
N HIS A 94 7.55 8.72 5.14
CA HIS A 94 7.15 9.12 3.78
C HIS A 94 6.79 7.89 2.92
N CYS A 95 6.60 6.74 3.58
CA CYS A 95 6.27 5.48 2.94
C CYS A 95 4.75 5.32 2.73
N VAL A 96 4.37 4.74 1.60
CA VAL A 96 2.99 4.42 1.22
C VAL A 96 2.95 3.11 0.44
N ALA A 97 1.78 2.46 0.35
CA ALA A 97 1.61 1.21 -0.42
C ALA A 97 0.27 1.16 -1.17
N PRO A 98 0.20 0.54 -2.36
CA PRO A 98 -1.06 0.11 -2.96
C PRO A 98 -1.76 -0.95 -2.11
N LEU A 99 -3.06 -1.17 -2.35
CA LEU A 99 -3.88 -2.08 -1.53
C LEU A 99 -3.94 -3.50 -2.11
N GLY A 100 -2.78 -4.11 -2.32
CA GLY A 100 -2.65 -5.44 -2.96
C GLY A 100 -3.00 -5.41 -4.44
N THR A 101 -2.65 -4.32 -5.12
CA THR A 101 -2.86 -4.13 -6.56
C THR A 101 -1.60 -3.53 -7.19
N ALA A 102 -1.43 -3.69 -8.49
CA ALA A 102 -0.41 -2.94 -9.22
C ALA A 102 -0.58 -1.42 -9.04
N LEU A 103 0.52 -0.68 -9.19
CA LEU A 103 0.49 0.78 -9.23
C LEU A 103 -0.39 1.25 -10.40
N THR A 104 -1.11 2.36 -10.22
CA THR A 104 -1.99 2.93 -11.25
C THR A 104 -1.66 4.41 -11.43
N VAL A 105 -2.06 4.98 -12.56
CA VAL A 105 -1.99 6.43 -12.82
C VAL A 105 -2.77 7.24 -11.77
N ARG A 106 -3.87 6.67 -11.24
CA ARG A 106 -4.66 7.32 -10.18
C ARG A 106 -3.86 7.41 -8.88
N HIS A 107 -3.09 6.39 -8.52
CA HIS A 107 -2.17 6.47 -7.37
C HIS A 107 -1.14 7.58 -7.55
N VAL A 108 -0.50 7.66 -8.71
CA VAL A 108 0.50 8.71 -9.00
C VAL A 108 -0.13 10.10 -8.93
N SER A 109 -1.37 10.25 -9.40
CA SER A 109 -2.13 11.50 -9.31
C SER A 109 -2.37 11.98 -7.87
N LEU A 110 -2.45 11.07 -6.88
CA LEU A 110 -2.54 11.43 -5.46
C LEU A 110 -1.25 12.08 -4.94
N LEU A 111 -0.12 11.89 -5.62
CA LEU A 111 1.20 12.38 -5.23
C LEU A 111 1.64 13.58 -6.08
N ARG A 112 0.98 13.83 -7.21
CA ARG A 112 1.28 14.92 -8.14
C ARG A 112 1.37 16.27 -7.43
N GLY A 113 2.43 17.02 -7.75
CA GLY A 113 2.72 18.35 -7.17
C GLY A 113 3.20 18.34 -5.72
N ARG A 114 3.26 17.18 -5.06
CA ARG A 114 3.70 17.05 -3.66
C ARG A 114 5.15 16.58 -3.52
N LEU A 115 5.68 15.92 -4.54
CA LEU A 115 7.01 15.34 -4.59
C LEU A 115 7.64 15.50 -5.97
N GLU A 116 8.93 15.19 -6.05
CA GLU A 116 9.71 15.15 -7.28
C GLU A 116 10.18 13.72 -7.60
N LYS A 117 10.35 12.89 -6.57
CA LYS A 117 10.92 11.54 -6.68
C LYS A 117 10.07 10.48 -5.98
N ILE A 118 9.99 9.30 -6.58
CA ILE A 118 9.48 8.08 -5.94
C ILE A 118 10.59 7.03 -5.91
N ILE A 119 10.83 6.45 -4.73
CA ILE A 119 11.68 5.27 -4.57
C ILE A 119 10.76 4.05 -4.51
N LEU A 120 10.99 3.08 -5.39
CA LEU A 120 10.35 1.76 -5.32
C LEU A 120 11.21 0.86 -4.42
N ALA A 121 10.63 0.32 -3.36
CA ALA A 121 11.25 -0.69 -2.49
C ALA A 121 10.27 -1.86 -2.37
N PHE A 122 10.32 -2.74 -3.36
CA PHE A 122 9.48 -3.93 -3.46
C PHE A 122 10.24 -5.16 -2.99
N ASP A 123 9.54 -6.28 -2.84
CA ASP A 123 10.12 -7.49 -2.30
C ASP A 123 11.28 -7.97 -3.19
N GLY A 124 12.33 -8.52 -2.57
CA GLY A 124 13.52 -9.03 -3.25
C GLY A 124 13.28 -10.35 -3.99
N ASP A 125 12.19 -10.47 -4.72
CA ASP A 125 11.83 -11.63 -5.53
C ASP A 125 11.39 -11.23 -6.95
N THR A 126 11.13 -12.22 -7.81
CA THR A 126 10.72 -11.97 -9.20
C THR A 126 9.41 -11.19 -9.30
N GLY A 127 8.50 -11.35 -8.34
CA GLY A 127 7.23 -10.63 -8.30
C GLY A 127 7.44 -9.14 -8.04
N GLY A 128 8.31 -8.81 -7.09
CA GLY A 128 8.71 -7.44 -6.77
C GLY A 128 9.50 -6.79 -7.90
N GLU A 129 10.41 -7.51 -8.55
CA GLU A 129 11.13 -7.04 -9.75
C GLU A 129 10.16 -6.69 -10.90
N ASP A 130 9.24 -7.61 -11.21
CA ASP A 130 8.21 -7.40 -12.23
C ASP A 130 7.29 -6.22 -11.89
N ALA A 131 6.93 -6.07 -10.61
CA ALA A 131 6.14 -4.95 -10.13
C ALA A 131 6.89 -3.62 -10.26
N ALA A 132 8.20 -3.61 -10.00
CA ALA A 132 9.04 -2.43 -10.16
C ALA A 132 9.12 -2.01 -11.63
N LEU A 133 9.36 -2.96 -12.54
CA LEU A 133 9.39 -2.71 -13.99
C LEU A 133 8.08 -2.12 -14.52
N ARG A 134 6.93 -2.68 -14.11
CA ARG A 134 5.62 -2.10 -14.48
C ARG A 134 5.40 -0.70 -13.91
N SER A 135 5.85 -0.48 -12.68
CA SER A 135 5.70 0.82 -12.01
C SER A 135 6.60 1.89 -12.64
N LEU A 136 7.80 1.53 -13.08
CA LEU A 136 8.72 2.42 -13.81
C LEU A 136 8.04 3.02 -15.04
N ASP A 137 7.43 2.19 -15.90
CA ASP A 137 6.76 2.66 -17.12
C ASP A 137 5.63 3.67 -16.82
N ILE A 138 4.83 3.42 -15.78
CA ILE A 138 3.78 4.35 -15.35
C ILE A 138 4.38 5.67 -14.83
N LEU A 139 5.42 5.59 -13.99
CA LEU A 139 6.03 6.76 -13.35
C LEU A 139 6.78 7.65 -14.34
N GLU A 140 7.48 7.05 -15.30
CA GLU A 140 8.16 7.78 -16.37
C GLU A 140 7.16 8.51 -17.27
N LYS A 141 6.07 7.85 -17.67
CA LYS A 141 4.98 8.47 -18.45
C LYS A 141 4.32 9.64 -17.73
N GLU A 142 4.23 9.57 -16.40
CA GLU A 142 3.72 10.63 -15.54
C GLU A 142 4.78 11.71 -15.20
N GLY A 143 5.98 11.62 -15.77
CA GLY A 143 7.06 12.61 -15.59
C GLY A 143 7.63 12.65 -14.17
N THR A 144 7.49 11.57 -13.40
CA THR A 144 7.99 11.48 -12.03
C THR A 144 9.38 10.84 -12.02
N ARG A 145 10.35 11.47 -11.34
CA ARG A 145 11.67 10.85 -11.18
C ARG A 145 11.53 9.58 -10.35
N VAL A 146 12.07 8.48 -10.84
CA VAL A 146 11.98 7.19 -10.18
C VAL A 146 13.35 6.64 -9.85
N ALA A 147 13.47 5.97 -8.71
CA ALA A 147 14.61 5.17 -8.33
C ALA A 147 14.11 3.83 -7.77
N VAL A 148 14.93 2.79 -7.88
CA VAL A 148 14.61 1.46 -7.34
C VAL A 148 15.64 1.12 -6.26
N ALA A 149 15.18 0.74 -5.08
CA ALA A 149 15.99 0.15 -4.04
C ALA A 149 16.00 -1.36 -4.24
N LEU A 150 17.18 -1.93 -4.53
CA LEU A 150 17.35 -3.37 -4.67
C LEU A 150 17.50 -3.99 -3.28
N LEU A 151 16.55 -4.86 -2.93
CA LEU A 151 16.58 -5.59 -1.67
C LEU A 151 17.34 -6.92 -1.84
N PRO A 152 17.95 -7.48 -0.79
CA PRO A 152 18.53 -8.81 -0.85
C PRO A 152 17.48 -9.85 -1.26
N THR A 153 17.92 -10.91 -1.94
CA THR A 153 17.02 -11.97 -2.41
C THR A 153 16.18 -12.56 -1.28
N GLY A 154 14.86 -12.61 -1.49
CA GLY A 154 13.88 -13.15 -0.55
C GLY A 154 13.60 -12.27 0.66
N LYS A 155 14.02 -10.99 0.66
CA LYS A 155 13.75 -10.03 1.72
C LYS A 155 12.71 -9.01 1.31
N ASP A 156 11.75 -8.75 2.19
CA ASP A 156 10.82 -7.63 2.08
C ASP A 156 11.40 -6.37 2.77
N PRO A 157 10.82 -5.17 2.58
CA PRO A 157 11.30 -3.96 3.24
C PRO A 157 11.29 -4.03 4.76
N ALA A 158 10.35 -4.78 5.35
CA ALA A 158 10.22 -4.95 6.78
C ALA A 158 11.37 -5.79 7.37
N ASP A 159 11.73 -6.89 6.72
CA ASP A 159 12.79 -7.82 7.12
C ASP A 159 14.16 -7.15 7.25
N ILE A 160 14.41 -6.09 6.46
CA ILE A 160 15.70 -5.38 6.46
C ILE A 160 15.82 -4.44 7.67
N LEU A 161 14.70 -4.03 8.26
CA LEU A 161 14.68 -3.15 9.44
C LEU A 161 14.80 -3.92 10.75
N THR A 162 14.30 -5.15 10.77
CA THR A 162 14.34 -6.02 11.94
C THR A 162 15.64 -6.82 11.96
N VAL A 163 16.59 -6.38 12.78
CA VAL A 163 17.85 -7.11 13.08
C VAL A 163 17.61 -8.18 14.12
#